data_AF-A0A380U7E4-F1
#
_entry.id   AF-A0A380U7E4-F1
#
_cell.length_a   1.000
_cell.length_b   1.000
_cell.length_c   1.000
_cell.angle_alpha   90.00
_cell.angle_beta   90.00
_cell.angle_gamma   90.00
#
_symmetry.space_group_name_H-M   'P 1'
#
loop_
_entity.id
_entity.type
_entity.pdbx_description
1 polymer ?
#
loop_
_entity_poly.entity_id
_entity_poly.type
_entity_poly.pdbx_seq_one_letter_code
_entity_poly.pdbx_strand_id
1 'polypeptide(L)'
;MSYYNLATNQVLLRSYEELALLHKRKNAPTESKEELAKTFGMSVDTFFRDSRRIDNYVYNFPLLSLNAAIIEGILRFILSQNLRAVINKHVEEKSKKGQDTKSPYENILDNFLIRVENDGGIENVFKYYFSYLKFHFDTEIDKALFKKIKILFRLRNILAHGTTLVETNPDFIDENNLAFFKQQEMLKDAKKLLDELYGENDLLKNISHYEVPEYFMGVTQEFLQEFKNKFGSKHNLSDDDSLFLDKIIGYSWGYRLV
;
A
#
# COMPACT_ATOMS: atom_id res chain seq x y z
N MET A 1 9.88 31.49 6.27
CA MET A 1 10.15 30.31 7.14
C MET A 1 10.50 29.15 6.24
N SER A 2 11.66 28.52 6.45
CA SER A 2 12.04 27.28 5.76
C SER A 2 11.42 26.11 6.52
N TYR A 3 10.41 25.47 5.96
CA TYR A 3 9.81 24.28 6.54
C TYR A 3 10.69 23.07 6.21
N TYR A 4 11.12 22.32 7.23
CA TYR A 4 11.76 21.02 7.02
C TYR A 4 10.68 20.01 6.61
N ASN A 5 10.78 19.49 5.38
CA ASN A 5 9.90 18.43 4.93
C ASN A 5 10.37 17.11 5.56
N LEU A 6 9.56 16.52 6.43
CA LEU A 6 9.81 15.18 6.96
C LEU A 6 9.55 14.18 5.84
N ALA A 7 10.61 13.69 5.19
CA ALA A 7 10.55 12.66 4.14
C ALA A 7 10.21 11.28 4.73
N THR A 8 9.05 11.17 5.38
CA THR A 8 8.56 9.95 6.06
C THR A 8 8.36 8.81 5.06
N ASN A 9 8.05 9.13 3.81
CA ASN A 9 7.98 8.20 2.70
C ASN A 9 9.28 7.37 2.51
N GLN A 10 10.46 7.99 2.61
CA GLN A 10 11.75 7.28 2.56
C GLN A 10 11.96 6.38 3.78
N VAL A 11 11.52 6.84 4.95
CA VAL A 11 11.59 6.07 6.19
C VAL A 11 10.69 4.83 6.12
N LEU A 12 9.51 4.94 5.49
CA LEU A 12 8.60 3.80 5.29
C LEU A 12 9.23 2.71 4.43
N LEU A 13 9.87 3.07 3.32
CA LEU A 13 10.55 2.09 2.46
C LEU A 13 11.70 1.39 3.19
N ARG A 14 12.53 2.14 3.95
CA ARG A 14 13.60 1.54 4.77
C ARG A 14 13.07 0.65 5.89
N SER A 15 11.94 1.03 6.49
CA SER A 15 11.28 0.21 7.52
C SER A 15 10.75 -1.09 6.93
N TYR A 16 10.17 -1.02 5.71
CA TYR A 16 9.74 -2.19 4.96
C TYR A 16 10.92 -3.10 4.63
N GLU A 17 12.02 -2.54 4.13
CA GLU A 17 13.26 -3.24 3.78
C GLU A 17 13.83 -4.05 4.95
N GLU A 18 14.04 -3.41 6.11
CA GLU A 18 14.57 -4.09 7.30
C GLU A 18 13.66 -5.24 7.75
N LEU A 19 12.35 -5.04 7.70
CA LEU A 19 11.40 -6.08 8.07
C LEU A 19 11.33 -7.22 7.05
N ALA A 20 11.41 -6.91 5.76
CA ALA A 20 11.41 -7.89 4.68
C ALA A 20 12.70 -8.74 4.72
N LEU A 21 13.85 -8.14 5.01
CA LEU A 21 15.11 -8.84 5.24
C LEU A 21 14.99 -9.85 6.38
N LEU A 22 14.43 -9.45 7.52
CA LEU A 22 14.23 -10.34 8.66
C LEU A 22 13.26 -11.48 8.34
N HIS A 23 12.14 -11.16 7.69
CA HIS A 23 11.14 -12.15 7.28
C HIS A 23 11.72 -13.19 6.32
N LYS A 24 12.47 -12.74 5.31
CA LYS A 24 13.15 -13.61 4.35
C LYS A 24 14.19 -14.51 5.03
N ARG A 25 15.02 -13.94 5.92
CA ARG A 25 16.02 -14.72 6.68
C ARG A 25 15.39 -15.79 7.55
N LYS A 26 14.27 -15.48 8.22
CA LYS A 26 13.54 -16.48 9.01
C LYS A 26 12.97 -17.59 8.13
N ASN A 27 12.52 -17.25 6.92
CA ASN A 27 11.98 -18.18 5.95
C ASN A 27 13.00 -18.97 5.13
N ALA A 28 14.29 -18.68 5.25
CA ALA A 28 15.33 -19.50 4.65
C ALA A 28 15.39 -20.92 5.28
N PRO A 29 15.59 -21.97 4.47
CA PRO A 29 15.92 -23.31 4.96
C PRO A 29 17.22 -23.27 5.78
N THR A 30 17.28 -24.02 6.87
CA THR A 30 18.53 -24.25 7.63
C THR A 30 18.69 -25.75 7.88
N GLU A 31 19.92 -26.26 7.86
CA GLU A 31 20.23 -27.69 8.00
C GLU A 31 19.57 -28.34 9.24
N SER A 32 19.55 -27.64 10.39
CA SER A 32 18.91 -28.13 11.62
C SER A 32 17.39 -28.32 11.53
N LYS A 33 16.73 -27.67 10.58
CA LYS A 33 15.27 -27.70 10.43
C LYS A 33 14.80 -28.83 9.52
N GLU A 34 15.64 -29.27 8.59
CA GLU A 34 15.40 -30.47 7.79
C GLU A 34 15.46 -31.73 8.67
N GLU A 35 16.34 -31.74 9.66
CA GLU A 35 16.43 -32.81 10.66
C GLU A 35 15.21 -32.83 11.60
N LEU A 36 14.72 -31.67 12.03
CA LEU A 36 13.49 -31.54 12.83
C LEU A 36 12.26 -32.04 12.06
N ALA A 37 12.10 -31.66 10.79
CA ALA A 37 10.99 -32.15 9.95
C ALA A 37 11.00 -33.68 9.81
N LYS A 38 12.19 -34.28 9.61
CA LYS A 38 12.37 -35.74 9.61
C LYS A 38 11.97 -36.38 10.95
N THR A 39 12.27 -35.73 12.07
CA THR A 39 11.92 -36.23 13.42
C THR A 39 10.40 -36.32 13.64
N PHE A 40 9.63 -35.40 13.06
CA PHE A 40 8.16 -35.41 13.15
C PHE A 40 7.47 -36.25 12.05
N GLY A 41 8.24 -36.92 11.18
CA GLY A 41 7.67 -37.72 10.08
C GLY A 41 6.89 -36.89 9.05
N MET A 42 7.14 -35.58 9.00
CA MET A 42 6.50 -34.65 8.07
C MET A 42 7.47 -34.32 6.93
N SER A 43 6.93 -33.95 5.77
CA SER A 43 7.78 -33.28 4.78
C SER A 43 8.27 -31.95 5.36
N VAL A 44 9.48 -31.52 4.96
CA VAL A 44 10.05 -30.22 5.34
C VAL A 44 9.03 -29.12 5.04
N ASP A 45 8.40 -29.16 3.87
CA ASP A 45 7.38 -28.18 3.48
C ASP A 45 6.18 -28.17 4.42
N THR A 46 5.63 -29.34 4.80
CA THR A 46 4.46 -29.41 5.69
C THR A 46 4.78 -28.93 7.10
N PHE A 47 5.93 -29.35 7.67
CA PHE A 47 6.36 -28.92 9.01
C PHE A 47 6.58 -27.40 9.06
N PHE A 48 7.21 -26.84 8.03
CA PHE A 48 7.43 -25.40 7.92
C PHE A 48 6.11 -24.64 7.73
N ARG A 49 5.16 -25.17 6.95
CA ARG A 49 3.88 -24.53 6.69
C ARG A 49 3.02 -24.37 7.95
N ASP A 50 2.94 -25.40 8.79
CA ASP A 50 2.10 -25.37 10.00
C ASP A 50 2.78 -24.70 11.21
N SER A 51 4.06 -24.97 11.45
CA SER A 51 4.78 -24.40 12.60
C SER A 51 5.00 -22.88 12.50
N ARG A 52 5.01 -22.32 11.28
CA ARG A 52 5.32 -20.90 11.03
C ARG A 52 4.13 -20.04 10.65
N ARG A 53 2.89 -20.55 10.67
CA ARG A 53 1.74 -19.70 10.30
C ARG A 53 1.66 -18.44 11.17
N ILE A 54 1.79 -18.61 12.49
CA ILE A 54 1.79 -17.50 13.44
C ILE A 54 3.03 -16.62 13.25
N ASP A 55 4.20 -17.21 13.07
CA ASP A 55 5.44 -16.44 12.83
C ASP A 55 5.36 -15.59 11.57
N ASN A 56 4.86 -16.15 10.46
CA ASN A 56 4.68 -15.42 9.21
C ASN A 56 3.65 -14.32 9.34
N TYR A 57 2.58 -14.51 10.13
CA TYR A 57 1.64 -13.42 10.40
C TYR A 57 2.28 -12.20 11.04
N VAL A 58 3.15 -12.42 12.03
CA VAL A 58 3.85 -11.35 12.76
C VAL A 58 4.63 -10.46 11.80
N TYR A 59 5.11 -11.00 10.67
CA TYR A 59 5.82 -10.23 9.65
C TYR A 59 4.93 -9.76 8.50
N ASN A 60 4.01 -10.60 8.03
CA ASN A 60 3.17 -10.29 6.88
C ASN A 60 2.27 -9.07 7.15
N PHE A 61 1.69 -8.98 8.34
CA PHE A 61 0.78 -7.87 8.69
C PHE A 61 1.47 -6.50 8.66
N PRO A 62 2.58 -6.28 9.39
CA PRO A 62 3.29 -5.02 9.30
C PRO A 62 3.86 -4.76 7.91
N LEU A 63 4.32 -5.77 7.17
CA LEU A 63 4.77 -5.59 5.79
C LEU A 63 3.65 -5.11 4.87
N LEU A 64 2.47 -5.74 4.89
CA LEU A 64 1.30 -5.29 4.11
C LEU A 64 0.87 -3.87 4.50
N SER A 65 0.93 -3.55 5.79
CA SER A 65 0.59 -2.22 6.30
C SER A 65 1.57 -1.16 5.83
N LEU A 66 2.87 -1.45 5.87
CA LEU A 66 3.92 -0.58 5.33
C LEU A 66 3.79 -0.42 3.81
N ASN A 67 3.42 -1.48 3.09
CA ASN A 67 3.22 -1.43 1.65
C ASN A 67 2.10 -0.46 1.25
N ALA A 68 0.95 -0.58 1.91
CA ALA A 68 -0.16 0.36 1.74
C ALA A 68 0.24 1.80 2.12
N ALA A 69 1.00 1.97 3.21
CA ALA A 69 1.49 3.29 3.63
C ALA A 69 2.48 3.90 2.64
N ILE A 70 3.33 3.10 1.98
CA ILE A 70 4.23 3.57 0.93
C ILE A 70 3.42 4.14 -0.24
N ILE A 71 2.41 3.41 -0.73
CA ILE A 71 1.52 3.87 -1.82
C ILE A 71 0.78 5.15 -1.43
N GLU A 72 0.15 5.17 -0.25
CA GLU A 72 -0.60 6.34 0.20
C GLU A 72 0.33 7.55 0.37
N GLY A 73 1.51 7.35 0.96
CA GLY A 73 2.50 8.38 1.20
C GLY A 73 3.08 8.98 -0.07
N ILE A 74 3.45 8.17 -1.06
CA ILE A 74 4.00 8.67 -2.33
C ILE A 74 2.97 9.49 -3.11
N LEU A 75 1.75 8.98 -3.24
CA LEU A 75 0.69 9.68 -3.97
C LEU A 75 0.33 11.00 -3.27
N ARG A 76 0.24 10.98 -1.94
CA ARG A 76 0.01 12.20 -1.16
C ARG A 76 1.13 13.23 -1.35
N PHE A 77 2.37 12.78 -1.32
CA PHE A 77 3.54 13.63 -1.54
C PHE A 77 3.50 14.30 -2.92
N ILE A 78 3.32 13.53 -3.99
CA ILE A 78 3.28 14.04 -5.37
C ILE A 78 2.13 15.05 -5.54
N LEU A 79 0.95 14.74 -4.99
CA LEU A 79 -0.20 15.65 -5.05
C LEU A 79 0.07 16.96 -4.29
N SER A 80 0.64 16.89 -3.10
CA SER A 80 1.02 18.08 -2.32
C SER A 80 2.06 18.93 -3.03
N GLN A 81 3.05 18.32 -3.71
CA GLN A 81 4.06 19.06 -4.48
C GLN A 81 3.43 19.80 -5.66
N ASN A 82 2.52 19.15 -6.39
CA ASN A 82 1.77 19.79 -7.47
C ASN A 82 0.95 21.00 -6.96
N LEU A 83 0.26 20.84 -5.83
CA LEU A 83 -0.50 21.92 -5.20
C LEU A 83 0.40 23.09 -4.77
N ARG A 84 1.51 22.80 -4.08
CA ARG A 84 2.46 23.81 -3.61
C ARG A 84 3.09 24.58 -4.76
N ALA A 85 3.42 23.93 -5.87
CA ALA A 85 3.95 24.60 -7.06
C ALA A 85 2.96 25.63 -7.62
N VAL A 86 1.66 25.29 -7.68
CA VAL A 86 0.62 26.21 -8.14
C VAL A 86 0.39 27.35 -7.16
N ILE A 87 0.36 27.07 -5.85
CA ILE A 87 0.24 28.10 -4.81
C ILE A 87 1.41 29.08 -4.90
N ASN A 88 2.65 28.57 -4.95
CA ASN A 88 3.85 29.39 -5.03
C ASN A 88 3.86 30.28 -6.29
N LYS A 89 3.45 29.73 -7.44
CA LYS A 89 3.33 30.52 -8.68
C LYS A 89 2.35 31.68 -8.53
N HIS A 90 1.19 31.47 -7.90
CA HIS A 90 0.21 32.54 -7.66
C HIS A 90 0.75 33.62 -6.71
N VAL A 91 1.44 33.20 -5.65
CA VAL A 91 2.07 34.11 -4.69
C VAL A 91 3.14 34.96 -5.38
N GLU A 92 3.99 34.36 -6.21
CA GLU A 92 5.02 35.06 -6.98
C GLU A 92 4.43 36.07 -7.98
N GLU A 93 3.38 35.68 -8.72
CA GLU A 93 2.71 36.55 -9.68
C GLU A 93 2.05 37.77 -8.99
N LYS A 94 1.52 37.59 -7.79
CA LYS A 94 0.94 38.66 -6.98
C LYS A 94 1.98 39.58 -6.36
N SER A 95 3.07 39.02 -5.84
CA SER A 95 4.19 39.80 -5.32
C SER A 95 4.73 40.74 -6.40
N LYS A 96 4.86 40.27 -7.65
CA LYS A 96 5.21 41.11 -8.81
C LYS A 96 4.20 42.23 -9.09
N LYS A 97 2.95 42.09 -8.66
CA LYS A 97 1.87 43.08 -8.80
C LYS A 97 1.69 43.97 -7.56
N GLY A 98 2.54 43.83 -6.55
CA GLY A 98 2.46 44.60 -5.29
C GLY A 98 1.24 44.23 -4.43
N GLN A 99 0.73 43.01 -4.56
CA GLN A 99 -0.41 42.52 -3.77
C GLN A 99 0.09 41.55 -2.70
N ASP A 100 -0.03 41.93 -1.42
CA ASP A 100 0.47 41.16 -0.29
C ASP A 100 -0.61 40.33 0.44
N THR A 101 -1.88 40.46 0.05
CA THR A 101 -3.00 39.73 0.67
C THR A 101 -3.35 38.46 -0.10
N LYS A 102 -3.59 37.37 0.66
CA LYS A 102 -4.11 36.12 0.12
C LYS A 102 -5.49 36.35 -0.50
N SER A 103 -5.68 35.81 -1.70
CA SER A 103 -6.96 35.77 -2.40
C SER A 103 -7.85 34.66 -1.83
N PRO A 104 -9.17 34.75 -2.03
CA PRO A 104 -10.07 33.64 -1.77
C PRO A 104 -9.63 32.33 -2.44
N TYR A 105 -9.04 32.41 -3.64
CA TYR A 105 -8.54 31.26 -4.37
C TYR A 105 -7.33 30.58 -3.67
N GLU A 106 -6.36 31.36 -3.21
CA GLU A 106 -5.22 30.84 -2.45
C GLU A 106 -5.68 30.18 -1.14
N ASN A 107 -6.64 30.79 -0.43
CA ASN A 107 -7.22 30.18 0.78
C ASN A 107 -7.90 28.83 0.48
N ILE A 108 -8.56 28.69 -0.68
CA ILE A 108 -9.15 27.42 -1.10
C ILE A 108 -8.06 26.37 -1.36
N LEU A 109 -6.98 26.76 -2.06
CA LEU A 109 -5.86 25.85 -2.35
C LEU A 109 -5.13 25.43 -1.07
N ASP A 110 -4.89 26.35 -0.13
CA ASP A 110 -4.28 26.05 1.17
C ASP A 110 -5.16 25.08 1.98
N ASN A 111 -6.47 25.33 2.05
CA ASN A 111 -7.39 24.41 2.73
C ASN A 111 -7.43 23.04 2.05
N PHE A 112 -7.35 22.99 0.73
CA PHE A 112 -7.27 21.73 0.00
C PHE A 112 -5.95 20.99 0.28
N LEU A 113 -4.82 21.70 0.34
CA LEU A 113 -3.53 21.15 0.73
C LEU A 113 -3.57 20.57 2.14
N ILE A 114 -4.16 21.29 3.11
CA ILE A 114 -4.36 20.80 4.49
C ILE A 114 -5.14 19.48 4.50
N ARG A 115 -6.20 19.38 3.69
CA ARG A 115 -6.98 18.13 3.56
C ARG A 115 -6.18 17.02 2.91
N VAL A 116 -5.41 17.33 1.85
CA VAL A 116 -4.50 16.38 1.22
C VAL A 116 -3.42 15.92 2.19
N GLU A 117 -2.99 16.69 3.18
CA GLU A 117 -1.96 16.27 4.13
C GLU A 117 -2.54 15.50 5.33
N ASN A 118 -3.77 15.82 5.75
CA ASN A 118 -4.35 15.30 7.00
C ASN A 118 -5.42 14.22 6.84
N ASP A 119 -6.18 14.21 5.73
CA ASP A 119 -7.28 13.25 5.58
C ASP A 119 -6.72 11.86 5.26
N GLY A 120 -6.81 10.93 6.22
CA GLY A 120 -6.32 9.57 6.05
C GLY A 120 -7.10 8.76 5.02
N GLY A 121 -6.44 7.74 4.47
CA GLY A 121 -7.05 6.71 3.64
C GLY A 121 -6.95 6.96 2.14
N ILE A 122 -6.56 5.92 1.42
CA ILE A 122 -6.29 5.96 -0.02
C ILE A 122 -7.47 6.44 -0.87
N GLU A 123 -8.71 6.15 -0.47
CA GLU A 123 -9.90 6.58 -1.23
C GLU A 123 -9.99 8.10 -1.30
N ASN A 124 -9.59 8.80 -0.24
CA ASN A 124 -9.54 10.26 -0.24
C ASN A 124 -8.44 10.76 -1.17
N VAL A 125 -7.27 10.12 -1.14
CA VAL A 125 -6.16 10.44 -2.06
C VAL A 125 -6.61 10.30 -3.52
N PHE A 126 -7.23 9.17 -3.90
CA PHE A 126 -7.76 8.98 -5.26
C PHE A 126 -8.80 10.04 -5.65
N LYS A 127 -9.72 10.39 -4.73
CA LYS A 127 -10.69 11.46 -4.96
C LYS A 127 -10.02 12.83 -5.13
N TYR A 128 -8.93 13.10 -4.44
CA TYR A 128 -8.21 14.37 -4.56
C TYR A 128 -7.46 14.48 -5.87
N TYR A 129 -6.83 13.40 -6.34
CA TYR A 129 -6.27 13.33 -7.69
C TYR A 129 -7.34 13.59 -8.76
N PHE A 130 -8.51 12.95 -8.66
CA PHE A 130 -9.59 13.22 -9.60
C PHE A 130 -10.08 14.67 -9.49
N SER A 131 -10.35 15.16 -8.28
CA SER A 131 -10.94 16.49 -8.08
C SER A 131 -10.03 17.59 -8.60
N TYR A 132 -8.73 17.51 -8.31
CA TYR A 132 -7.73 18.54 -8.60
C TYR A 132 -7.05 18.36 -9.95
N LEU A 133 -6.58 17.15 -10.26
CA LEU A 133 -5.77 16.86 -11.46
C LEU A 133 -6.58 16.18 -12.57
N LYS A 134 -7.83 15.80 -12.32
CA LYS A 134 -8.68 15.04 -13.26
C LYS A 134 -8.08 13.68 -13.64
N PHE A 135 -7.22 13.13 -12.79
CA PHE A 135 -6.62 11.80 -12.97
C PHE A 135 -7.52 10.73 -12.35
N HIS A 136 -7.98 9.79 -13.17
CA HIS A 136 -8.95 8.75 -12.78
C HIS A 136 -8.29 7.38 -12.64
N PHE A 137 -7.88 6.99 -11.42
CA PHE A 137 -7.21 5.70 -11.20
C PHE A 137 -8.02 4.48 -11.68
N ASP A 138 -9.35 4.54 -11.64
CA ASP A 138 -10.25 3.45 -12.05
C ASP A 138 -10.35 3.24 -13.58
N THR A 139 -9.89 4.22 -14.36
CA THR A 139 -9.92 4.16 -15.83
C THR A 139 -8.54 4.31 -16.47
N GLU A 140 -7.59 4.92 -15.77
CA GLU A 140 -6.26 5.21 -16.29
C GLU A 140 -5.23 4.13 -15.97
N ILE A 141 -5.44 3.39 -14.88
CA ILE A 141 -4.63 2.24 -14.47
C ILE A 141 -5.35 0.97 -14.92
N ASP A 142 -4.59 -0.09 -15.23
CA ASP A 142 -5.17 -1.40 -15.50
C ASP A 142 -6.16 -1.83 -14.40
N LYS A 143 -7.34 -2.31 -14.82
CA LYS A 143 -8.43 -2.62 -13.90
C LYS A 143 -8.09 -3.76 -12.95
N ALA A 144 -7.34 -4.77 -13.41
CA ALA A 144 -6.96 -5.89 -12.57
C ALA A 144 -5.90 -5.46 -11.56
N LEU A 145 -4.93 -4.65 -11.98
CA LEU A 145 -3.92 -4.06 -11.10
C LEU A 145 -4.55 -3.16 -10.04
N PHE A 146 -5.44 -2.24 -10.44
CA PHE A 146 -6.14 -1.36 -9.52
C PHE A 146 -7.00 -2.15 -8.52
N LYS A 147 -7.63 -3.25 -8.95
CA LYS A 147 -8.34 -4.17 -8.05
C LYS A 147 -7.40 -4.79 -7.00
N LYS A 148 -6.19 -5.21 -7.37
CA LYS A 148 -5.19 -5.76 -6.43
C LYS A 148 -4.74 -4.69 -5.40
N ILE A 149 -4.59 -3.43 -5.82
CA ILE A 149 -4.30 -2.32 -4.90
C ILE A 149 -5.44 -2.12 -3.90
N LYS A 150 -6.69 -2.14 -4.38
CA LYS A 150 -7.87 -2.04 -3.50
C LYS A 150 -7.92 -3.21 -2.50
N ILE A 151 -7.55 -4.42 -2.92
CA ILE A 151 -7.42 -5.59 -2.03
C ILE A 151 -6.35 -5.32 -0.96
N LEU A 152 -5.16 -4.84 -1.32
CA LEU A 152 -4.10 -4.50 -0.36
C LEU A 152 -4.59 -3.54 0.73
N PHE A 153 -5.28 -2.47 0.36
CA PHE A 153 -5.80 -1.49 1.33
C PHE A 153 -6.93 -2.06 2.19
N ARG A 154 -7.79 -2.93 1.65
CA ARG A 154 -8.80 -3.66 2.44
C ARG A 154 -8.14 -4.58 3.46
N LEU A 155 -7.15 -5.37 3.04
CA LEU A 155 -6.35 -6.22 3.93
C LEU A 155 -5.71 -5.36 5.02
N ARG A 156 -4.96 -4.31 4.67
CA ARG A 156 -4.36 -3.39 5.64
C ARG A 156 -5.36 -2.87 6.66
N ASN A 157 -6.55 -2.44 6.24
CA ASN A 157 -7.53 -1.88 7.17
C ASN A 157 -8.04 -2.93 8.16
N ILE A 158 -8.35 -4.13 7.68
CA ILE A 158 -8.80 -5.22 8.54
C ILE A 158 -7.71 -5.64 9.53
N LEU A 159 -6.48 -5.78 9.03
CA LEU A 159 -5.32 -6.15 9.85
C LEU A 159 -4.98 -5.07 10.88
N ALA A 160 -5.04 -3.79 10.51
CA ALA A 160 -4.72 -2.66 11.39
C ALA A 160 -5.71 -2.48 12.53
N HIS A 161 -6.97 -2.91 12.37
CA HIS A 161 -7.96 -2.85 13.44
C HIS A 161 -7.90 -4.04 14.40
N GLY A 162 -7.11 -5.08 14.12
CA GLY A 162 -7.01 -6.28 14.97
C GLY A 162 -8.36 -6.97 15.18
N THR A 163 -9.30 -6.78 14.25
CA THR A 163 -10.67 -7.29 14.37
C THR A 163 -10.72 -8.78 14.10
N THR A 164 -11.61 -9.50 14.78
CA THR A 164 -11.89 -10.90 14.49
C THR A 164 -12.34 -11.05 13.03
N LEU A 165 -11.54 -11.76 12.24
CA LEU A 165 -11.92 -12.23 10.91
C LEU A 165 -12.89 -13.40 11.10
N VAL A 166 -14.18 -13.17 10.85
CA VAL A 166 -15.18 -14.25 10.90
C VAL A 166 -15.37 -14.77 9.48
N GLU A 167 -14.74 -15.92 9.21
CA GLU A 167 -15.01 -16.71 8.02
C GLU A 167 -16.25 -17.57 8.29
N THR A 168 -17.41 -17.12 7.83
CA THR A 168 -18.65 -17.91 7.93
C THR A 168 -18.81 -18.76 6.69
N ASN A 169 -19.24 -20.01 6.87
CA ASN A 169 -19.61 -20.88 5.75
C ASN A 169 -20.72 -20.21 4.92
N PRO A 170 -20.55 -20.02 3.59
CA PRO A 170 -21.56 -19.44 2.70
C PRO A 170 -22.95 -20.07 2.82
N ASP A 171 -23.01 -21.36 3.19
CA ASP A 171 -24.26 -22.12 3.34
C ASP A 171 -25.10 -21.71 4.57
N PHE A 172 -24.56 -20.88 5.47
CA PHE A 172 -25.21 -20.51 6.75
C PHE A 172 -25.29 -18.98 6.97
N ILE A 173 -25.25 -18.19 5.91
CA ILE A 173 -25.35 -16.73 6.00
C ILE A 173 -26.80 -16.35 6.37
N ASP A 174 -26.99 -15.80 7.57
CA ASP A 174 -28.20 -15.08 7.92
C ASP A 174 -28.14 -13.68 7.30
N GLU A 175 -28.89 -13.45 6.22
CA GLU A 175 -29.00 -12.15 5.53
C GLU A 175 -29.48 -11.03 6.46
N ASN A 176 -30.10 -11.36 7.61
CA ASN A 176 -30.51 -10.38 8.62
C ASN A 176 -29.33 -9.80 9.40
N ASN A 177 -28.13 -10.39 9.30
CA ASN A 177 -26.92 -9.88 9.94
C ASN A 177 -26.06 -9.04 8.98
N LEU A 178 -26.59 -7.88 8.60
CA LEU A 178 -26.04 -6.95 7.61
C LEU A 178 -24.56 -6.59 7.84
N ALA A 179 -24.10 -6.53 9.09
CA ALA A 179 -22.73 -6.21 9.42
C ALA A 179 -21.74 -7.30 8.98
N PHE A 180 -22.09 -8.57 9.18
CA PHE A 180 -21.26 -9.71 8.78
C PHE A 180 -21.26 -9.89 7.26
N PHE A 181 -22.42 -9.76 6.62
CA PHE A 181 -22.52 -9.82 5.16
C PHE A 181 -21.62 -8.77 4.48
N LYS A 182 -21.63 -7.52 4.98
CA LYS A 182 -20.75 -6.45 4.45
C LYS A 182 -19.27 -6.75 4.65
N GLN A 183 -18.87 -7.29 5.81
CA GLN A 183 -17.48 -7.69 6.03
C GLN A 183 -17.03 -8.82 5.10
N GLN A 184 -17.89 -9.80 4.83
CA GLN A 184 -17.58 -10.90 3.92
C GLN A 184 -17.45 -10.44 2.47
N GLU A 185 -18.41 -9.64 1.97
CA GLU A 185 -18.34 -9.10 0.61
C GLU A 185 -17.09 -8.25 0.41
N MET A 186 -16.62 -7.55 1.45
CA MET A 186 -15.34 -6.83 1.40
C MET A 186 -14.12 -7.76 1.25
N LEU A 187 -14.18 -8.98 1.80
CA LEU A 187 -13.10 -9.96 1.80
C LEU A 187 -13.13 -10.95 0.64
N LYS A 188 -14.27 -11.09 -0.04
CA LYS A 188 -14.47 -12.04 -1.15
C LYS A 188 -13.41 -11.94 -2.23
N ASP A 189 -13.08 -10.72 -2.65
CA ASP A 189 -12.04 -10.47 -3.66
C ASP A 189 -10.64 -10.83 -3.15
N ALA A 190 -10.36 -10.58 -1.87
CA ALA A 190 -9.08 -10.89 -1.25
C ALA A 190 -8.91 -12.40 -1.09
N LYS A 191 -9.95 -13.09 -0.60
CA LYS A 191 -10.02 -14.55 -0.49
C LYS A 191 -9.81 -15.20 -1.85
N LYS A 192 -10.59 -14.80 -2.86
CA LYS A 192 -10.45 -15.33 -4.21
C LYS A 192 -9.03 -15.18 -4.75
N LEU A 193 -8.45 -13.98 -4.66
CA LEU A 193 -7.09 -13.73 -5.13
C LEU A 193 -6.07 -14.61 -4.40
N LEU A 194 -6.18 -14.72 -3.08
CA LEU A 194 -5.24 -15.45 -2.25
C LEU A 194 -5.38 -16.98 -2.39
N ASP A 195 -6.60 -17.48 -2.58
CA ASP A 195 -6.86 -18.88 -2.94
C ASP A 195 -6.29 -19.22 -4.32
N GLU A 196 -6.40 -18.32 -5.31
CA GLU A 196 -5.78 -18.49 -6.63
C GLU A 196 -4.25 -18.55 -6.56
N LEU A 197 -3.63 -17.85 -5.59
CA LEU A 197 -2.18 -17.83 -5.41
C LEU A 197 -1.65 -19.03 -4.62
N TYR A 198 -2.33 -19.44 -3.54
CA TYR A 198 -1.77 -20.36 -2.55
C TYR A 198 -2.64 -21.57 -2.23
N GLY A 199 -3.92 -21.56 -2.61
CA GLY A 199 -4.79 -22.75 -2.56
C GLY A 199 -5.13 -23.28 -1.16
N GLU A 200 -5.03 -22.49 -0.09
CA GLU A 200 -5.26 -22.99 1.28
C GLU A 200 -6.76 -23.08 1.67
N ASN A 201 -7.69 -22.64 0.81
CA ASN A 201 -9.15 -22.63 1.04
C ASN A 201 -9.59 -21.93 2.34
N ASP A 202 -8.71 -21.12 2.92
CA ASP A 202 -8.83 -20.45 4.21
C ASP A 202 -8.06 -19.13 4.10
N LEU A 203 -8.77 -18.02 4.29
CA LEU A 203 -8.20 -16.68 4.07
C LEU A 203 -7.01 -16.44 5.00
N LEU A 204 -7.14 -16.87 6.25
CA LEU A 204 -6.10 -16.72 7.24
C LEU A 204 -4.84 -17.48 6.77
N LYS A 205 -4.94 -18.78 6.46
CA LYS A 205 -3.80 -19.59 6.01
C LYS A 205 -3.14 -19.00 4.77
N ASN A 206 -3.92 -18.51 3.81
CA ASN A 206 -3.33 -17.84 2.65
C ASN A 206 -2.59 -16.55 3.03
N ILE A 207 -3.13 -15.71 3.93
CA ILE A 207 -2.43 -14.50 4.39
C ILE A 207 -1.14 -14.85 5.14
N SER A 208 -1.06 -16.02 5.79
CA SER A 208 0.17 -16.52 6.43
C SER A 208 1.23 -17.01 5.46
N HIS A 209 0.93 -17.10 4.17
CA HIS A 209 1.91 -17.59 3.19
C HIS A 209 3.10 -16.62 3.14
N TYR A 210 4.33 -17.16 3.19
CA TYR A 210 5.53 -16.34 3.40
C TYR A 210 5.79 -15.36 2.24
N GLU A 211 5.28 -15.66 1.05
CA GLU A 211 5.42 -14.85 -0.18
C GLU A 211 4.37 -13.73 -0.31
N VAL A 212 3.35 -13.69 0.54
CA VAL A 212 2.29 -12.66 0.47
C VAL A 212 2.87 -11.24 0.45
N PRO A 213 3.84 -10.87 1.30
CA PRO A 213 4.41 -9.53 1.27
C PRO A 213 5.16 -9.22 -0.03
N GLU A 214 5.90 -10.20 -0.55
CA GLU A 214 6.65 -10.08 -1.81
C GLU A 214 5.70 -9.87 -2.98
N TYR A 215 4.65 -10.69 -3.07
CA TYR A 215 3.61 -10.55 -4.08
C TYR A 215 3.01 -9.14 -4.08
N PHE A 216 2.59 -8.62 -2.92
CA PHE A 216 2.01 -7.28 -2.86
C PHE A 216 3.03 -6.17 -3.09
N MET A 217 4.33 -6.38 -2.82
CA MET A 217 5.37 -5.44 -3.22
C MET A 217 5.50 -5.39 -4.75
N GLY A 218 5.48 -6.54 -5.42
CA GLY A 218 5.43 -6.61 -6.88
C GLY A 218 4.21 -5.87 -7.46
N VAL A 219 3.02 -6.07 -6.88
CA VAL A 219 1.80 -5.33 -7.25
C VAL A 219 1.99 -3.82 -7.04
N THR A 220 2.65 -3.40 -5.98
CA THR A 220 2.92 -1.99 -5.67
C THR A 220 3.86 -1.38 -6.71
N GLN A 221 4.91 -2.11 -7.10
CA GLN A 221 5.86 -1.68 -8.11
C GLN A 221 5.22 -1.54 -9.48
N GLU A 222 4.43 -2.54 -9.88
CA GLU A 222 3.66 -2.50 -11.13
C GLU A 222 2.71 -1.29 -11.15
N PHE A 223 1.99 -1.07 -10.05
CA PHE A 223 1.07 0.07 -9.92
C PHE A 223 1.80 1.41 -9.99
N LEU A 224 2.90 1.58 -9.28
CA LEU A 224 3.66 2.83 -9.28
C LEU A 224 4.34 3.09 -10.63
N GLN A 225 4.78 2.03 -11.32
CA GLN A 225 5.31 2.14 -12.67
C GLN A 225 4.24 2.58 -13.67
N GLU A 226 3.05 1.98 -13.61
CA GLU A 226 1.93 2.39 -14.47
C GLU A 226 1.47 3.82 -14.15
N PHE A 227 1.32 4.14 -12.85
CA PHE A 227 1.02 5.49 -12.40
C PHE A 227 2.05 6.49 -12.93
N LYS A 228 3.36 6.23 -12.76
CA LYS A 228 4.44 7.09 -13.26
C LYS A 228 4.27 7.37 -14.75
N ASN A 229 4.01 6.33 -15.55
CA ASN A 229 3.88 6.45 -17.01
C ASN A 229 2.61 7.22 -17.41
N LYS A 230 1.46 6.85 -16.86
CA LYS A 230 0.16 7.43 -17.21
C LYS A 230 0.04 8.86 -16.71
N PHE A 231 0.35 9.08 -15.43
CA PHE A 231 0.31 10.40 -14.81
C PHE A 231 1.37 11.32 -15.44
N GLY A 232 2.61 10.86 -15.57
CA GLY A 232 3.71 11.63 -16.17
C GLY A 232 3.47 12.04 -17.62
N SER A 233 2.64 11.29 -18.37
CA SER A 233 2.26 11.67 -19.74
C SER A 233 1.26 12.84 -19.82
N LYS A 234 0.53 13.11 -18.73
CA LYS A 234 -0.54 14.12 -18.66
C LYS A 234 -0.22 15.28 -17.73
N HIS A 235 0.63 15.02 -16.75
CA HIS A 235 0.99 15.93 -15.68
C HIS A 235 2.51 15.88 -15.47
N ASN A 236 3.09 17.00 -15.06
CA ASN A 236 4.52 17.01 -14.76
C ASN A 236 4.79 16.30 -13.43
N LEU A 237 5.59 15.23 -13.49
CA LEU A 237 6.32 14.72 -12.34
C LEU A 237 7.61 15.52 -12.24
N SER A 238 7.94 16.01 -11.04
CA SER A 238 9.27 16.58 -10.82
C SER A 238 10.35 15.50 -10.87
N ASP A 239 11.61 15.92 -11.00
CA ASP A 239 12.75 14.99 -10.93
C ASP A 239 12.79 14.26 -9.59
N ASP A 240 12.45 14.96 -8.50
CA ASP A 240 12.36 14.38 -7.15
C ASP A 240 11.25 13.32 -7.05
N ASP A 241 10.08 13.59 -7.64
CA ASP A 241 8.97 12.63 -7.67
C ASP A 241 9.38 11.36 -8.44
N SER A 242 10.01 11.56 -9.60
CA SER A 242 10.45 10.48 -10.48
C SER A 242 11.52 9.61 -9.80
N LEU A 243 12.52 10.24 -9.19
CA LEU A 243 13.61 9.56 -8.48
C LEU A 243 13.09 8.76 -7.28
N PHE A 244 12.09 9.29 -6.57
CA PHE A 244 11.53 8.59 -5.42
C PHE A 244 10.61 7.43 -5.84
N LEU A 245 9.83 7.57 -6.92
CA LEU A 245 9.12 6.45 -7.54
C LEU A 245 10.08 5.35 -7.99
N ASP A 246 11.18 5.71 -8.65
CA ASP A 246 12.16 4.75 -9.18
C ASP A 246 12.83 3.92 -8.08
N LYS A 247 13.06 4.49 -6.89
CA LYS A 247 13.57 3.74 -5.73
C LYS A 247 12.62 2.64 -5.27
N ILE A 248 11.31 2.88 -5.30
CA ILE A 248 10.31 1.87 -4.91
C ILE A 248 10.18 0.83 -6.03
N ILE A 249 10.09 1.28 -7.28
CA ILE A 249 9.97 0.41 -8.46
C ILE A 249 11.17 -0.53 -8.58
N GLY A 250 12.39 -0.03 -8.35
CA GLY A 250 13.63 -0.81 -8.42
C GLY A 250 13.96 -1.62 -7.15
N TYR A 251 13.16 -1.52 -6.09
CA TYR A 251 13.42 -2.25 -4.85
C TYR A 251 13.35 -3.77 -5.08
N SER A 252 14.35 -4.50 -4.58
CA SER A 252 14.35 -5.97 -4.62
C SER A 252 13.93 -6.52 -3.26
N TRP A 253 12.82 -7.26 -3.22
CA TRP A 253 12.23 -7.70 -1.95
C TRP A 253 13.19 -8.55 -1.11
N GLY A 254 13.37 -8.15 0.16
CA GLY A 254 14.27 -8.81 1.09
C GLY A 254 15.76 -8.64 0.73
N TYR A 255 16.10 -7.55 0.05
CA TYR A 255 17.46 -7.09 -0.19
C TYR A 255 17.60 -5.62 0.18
N ARG A 256 18.84 -5.18 0.40
CA ARG A 256 19.08 -3.77 0.69
C ARG A 256 18.98 -2.91 -0.56
N LEU A 257 18.44 -1.71 -0.42
CA LEU A 257 18.57 -0.65 -1.42
C LEU A 257 20.05 -0.23 -1.47
N VAL A 258 20.70 -0.47 -2.61
CA VAL A 258 22.08 -0.04 -2.89
C VAL A 258 22.07 1.31 -3.58
#